data_AF-A0A8S2EE57-F1
#
_entry.id   AF-A0A8S2EE57-F1
#
_cell.length_a   1.000
_cell.length_b   1.000
_cell.length_c   1.000
_cell.angle_alpha   90.00
_cell.angle_beta   90.00
_cell.angle_gamma   90.00
#
_symmetry.space_group_name_H-M   'P 1'
#
loop_
_entity.id
_entity.type
_entity.pdbx_description
1 polymer ?
#
loop_
_entity_poly.entity_id
_entity_poly.type
_entity_poly.pdbx_seq_one_letter_code
_entity_poly.pdbx_strand_id
1 'polypeptide(L)'
;GINLSGGQKQRVSLARAIYNNADLYLLDDPLSAVDAHVGKHIFRHVIGPKGLLAGKTRLLVTHGVSHLHKCDEIIVVSNGVIVDHGTYNELMIRCNILKELMHSEKSNMQSESEPKSPQSPEVEDVIHFSDNDSPSDKTIVDHIVKPSEINNEENKKLIKKEQLQTGSVKLSVFGVYIRACTIPMCLLIFASFCLTGTASLSTNIWLSKWTDDSKNEQNNTRLKYKGLSVYAGLGIMNALFEFFSTFLMLIISIRASRILFKHFLLNLMHFPLKFFEQTTFGVIINRYSTDFDRIDNEIMFTFRSTLNSIIGFLSCIMTLVMQLFLYLSAYHAGKKLHWSMLNSVLHAPMSFFDTTPLGRILNRFAKDIDLVDSALPTSFASSLNTMISVIATVIILIYGSYFAIIALLPLAVLFIFIQIGIIGRTSSGKSSLCITLLRIIERTQGKIIIDNIDITDIGLHDVRSKITIIPQDAVIFAGTLRFNMGKLDEEIWNVLELAHLKRRTFTVENGLHYQLTEGGENLR
;
A
#
# COMPACT_ATOMS: atom_id res chain seq x y z
N GLY A 1 -5.84 -16.39 -7.69
CA GLY A 1 -5.09 -17.36 -6.87
C GLY A 1 -5.66 -18.73 -7.15
N ILE A 2 -4.86 -19.65 -7.69
CA ILE A 2 -5.31 -21.01 -8.01
C ILE A 2 -4.09 -21.93 -7.84
N ASN A 3 -3.68 -22.19 -6.60
CA ASN A 3 -2.58 -23.12 -6.33
C ASN A 3 -3.17 -24.47 -5.92
N LEU A 4 -3.11 -25.44 -6.83
CA LEU A 4 -3.35 -26.86 -6.51
C LEU A 4 -2.42 -27.29 -5.37
N SER A 5 -2.94 -28.09 -4.43
CA SER A 5 -2.12 -28.69 -3.38
C SER A 5 -1.05 -29.62 -3.97
N GLY A 6 0.02 -29.92 -3.21
CA GLY A 6 1.10 -30.81 -3.66
C GLY A 6 0.56 -32.14 -4.19
N GLY A 7 -0.32 -32.80 -3.44
CA GLY A 7 -0.98 -34.03 -3.85
C GLY A 7 -1.90 -33.86 -5.08
N GLN A 8 -2.58 -32.72 -5.24
CA GLN A 8 -3.38 -32.46 -6.43
C GLN A 8 -2.50 -32.34 -7.69
N LYS A 9 -1.37 -31.62 -7.61
CA LYS A 9 -0.40 -31.51 -8.73
C LYS A 9 0.17 -32.88 -9.11
N GLN A 10 0.50 -33.71 -8.12
CA GLN A 10 1.04 -35.05 -8.33
C GLN A 10 0.01 -35.95 -9.03
N ARG A 11 -1.27 -35.91 -8.62
CA ARG A 11 -2.37 -36.65 -9.27
C ARG A 11 -2.62 -36.20 -10.71
N VAL A 12 -2.56 -34.91 -11.00
CA VAL A 12 -2.70 -34.39 -12.38
C VAL A 12 -1.55 -34.85 -13.26
N SER A 13 -0.31 -34.83 -12.75
CA SER A 13 0.86 -35.34 -13.48
C SER A 13 0.74 -36.84 -13.75
N LEU A 14 0.29 -37.61 -12.76
CA LEU A 14 0.05 -39.05 -12.89
C LEU A 14 -1.06 -39.35 -13.91
N ALA A 15 -2.18 -38.60 -13.88
CA ALA A 15 -3.25 -38.74 -14.86
C ALA A 15 -2.77 -38.47 -16.29
N ARG A 16 -1.94 -37.44 -16.49
CA ARG A 16 -1.33 -37.12 -17.78
C ARG A 16 -0.41 -38.24 -18.27
N ALA A 17 0.38 -38.83 -17.39
CA ALA A 17 1.24 -39.96 -17.75
C ALA A 17 0.42 -41.15 -18.23
N ILE A 18 -0.61 -41.57 -17.47
CA ILE A 18 -1.49 -42.70 -17.82
C ILE A 18 -2.19 -42.46 -19.16
N TYR A 19 -2.67 -41.24 -19.38
CA TYR A 19 -3.40 -40.88 -20.60
C TYR A 19 -2.54 -41.03 -21.86
N ASN A 20 -1.22 -40.85 -21.76
CA ASN A 20 -0.30 -40.98 -22.89
C ASN A 20 -0.12 -42.43 -23.38
N ASN A 21 -0.59 -43.43 -22.62
CA ASN A 21 -0.57 -44.85 -22.98
C ASN A 21 0.79 -45.39 -23.51
N ALA A 22 1.90 -45.00 -22.87
CA ALA A 22 3.24 -45.46 -23.22
C ALA A 22 3.45 -46.97 -22.92
N ASP A 23 4.55 -47.56 -23.39
CA ASP A 23 4.92 -48.95 -23.06
C ASP A 23 5.75 -49.07 -21.77
N LEU A 24 6.49 -48.01 -21.43
CA LEU A 24 7.31 -47.90 -20.22
C LEU A 24 6.90 -46.68 -19.39
N TYR A 25 6.69 -46.90 -18.09
CA TYR A 25 6.36 -45.86 -17.11
C TYR A 25 7.44 -45.76 -16.05
N LEU A 26 8.07 -44.60 -15.96
CA LEU A 26 9.01 -44.25 -14.90
C LEU A 26 8.29 -43.38 -13.87
N LEU A 27 8.16 -43.88 -12.65
CA LEU A 27 7.41 -43.24 -11.57
C LEU A 27 8.36 -42.89 -10.42
N ASP A 28 8.71 -41.62 -10.30
CA ASP A 28 9.58 -41.10 -9.24
C ASP A 28 8.73 -40.55 -8.07
N ASP A 29 8.70 -41.32 -6.99
CA ASP A 29 7.96 -41.16 -5.75
C ASP A 29 6.54 -40.57 -5.90
N PRO A 30 5.64 -41.21 -6.68
CA PRO A 30 4.36 -40.65 -7.09
C PRO A 30 3.32 -40.50 -5.96
N LEU A 31 3.60 -41.01 -4.77
CA LEU A 31 2.65 -41.06 -3.64
C LEU A 31 3.07 -40.18 -2.44
N SER A 32 4.22 -39.51 -2.50
CA SER A 32 4.80 -38.80 -1.36
C SER A 32 3.99 -37.61 -0.84
N ALA A 33 3.28 -36.89 -1.73
CA ALA A 33 2.46 -35.75 -1.33
C ALA A 33 0.95 -36.10 -1.24
N VAL A 34 0.62 -37.39 -1.19
CA VAL A 34 -0.76 -37.89 -1.23
C VAL A 34 -1.08 -38.66 0.05
N ASP A 35 -2.22 -38.37 0.67
CA ASP A 35 -2.67 -39.04 1.89
C ASP A 35 -2.74 -40.56 1.72
N ALA A 36 -2.44 -41.33 2.78
CA ALA A 36 -2.33 -42.79 2.72
C ALA A 36 -3.59 -43.49 2.15
N HIS A 37 -4.80 -42.96 2.40
CA HIS A 37 -6.03 -43.49 1.82
C HIS A 37 -6.08 -43.31 0.29
N VAL A 38 -5.74 -42.11 -0.18
CA VAL A 38 -5.70 -41.82 -1.61
C VAL A 38 -4.53 -42.54 -2.30
N GLY A 39 -3.38 -42.67 -1.62
CA GLY A 39 -2.24 -43.45 -2.09
C GLY A 39 -2.62 -44.91 -2.31
N LYS A 40 -3.32 -45.54 -1.35
CA LYS A 40 -3.88 -46.90 -1.51
C LYS A 40 -4.83 -47.00 -2.69
N HIS A 41 -5.69 -45.99 -2.91
CA HIS A 41 -6.61 -45.95 -4.04
C HIS A 41 -5.87 -45.90 -5.38
N ILE A 42 -4.89 -45.01 -5.52
CA ILE A 42 -4.06 -44.87 -6.72
C ILE A 42 -3.28 -46.16 -6.97
N PHE A 43 -2.63 -46.71 -5.94
CA PHE A 43 -1.86 -47.95 -6.10
C PHE A 43 -2.76 -49.12 -6.53
N ARG A 44 -3.98 -49.23 -6.00
CA ARG A 44 -4.89 -50.35 -6.34
C ARG A 44 -5.43 -50.28 -7.77
N HIS A 45 -5.81 -49.09 -8.24
CA HIS A 45 -6.52 -48.93 -9.52
C HIS A 45 -5.62 -48.49 -10.68
N VAL A 46 -4.42 -47.98 -10.41
CA VAL A 46 -3.50 -47.47 -11.44
C VAL A 46 -2.23 -48.29 -11.51
N ILE A 47 -1.39 -48.25 -10.45
CA ILE A 47 0.00 -48.71 -10.49
C ILE A 47 0.11 -50.23 -10.27
N GLY A 48 -0.70 -50.79 -9.37
CA GLY A 48 -0.60 -52.17 -8.92
C GLY A 48 -1.03 -53.20 -9.95
N PRO A 49 -0.93 -54.50 -9.61
CA PRO A 49 -1.14 -55.61 -10.56
C PRO A 49 -2.59 -55.71 -11.09
N LYS A 50 -3.56 -55.09 -10.40
CA LYS A 50 -4.97 -55.03 -10.81
C LYS A 50 -5.36 -53.67 -11.41
N GLY A 51 -4.38 -52.79 -11.64
CA GLY A 51 -4.60 -51.44 -12.12
C GLY A 51 -4.57 -51.32 -13.64
N LEU A 52 -4.87 -50.11 -14.12
CA LEU A 52 -4.83 -49.74 -15.54
C LEU A 52 -3.48 -50.03 -16.22
N LEU A 53 -2.37 -49.94 -15.48
CA LEU A 53 -1.03 -50.14 -16.02
C LEU A 53 -0.59 -51.61 -16.02
N ALA A 54 -1.42 -52.57 -15.60
CA ALA A 54 -1.02 -53.98 -15.37
C ALA A 54 -0.27 -54.63 -16.53
N GLY A 55 -0.64 -54.34 -17.78
CA GLY A 55 0.00 -54.87 -18.99
C GLY A 55 1.19 -54.08 -19.54
N LYS A 56 1.66 -53.05 -18.83
CA LYS A 56 2.75 -52.15 -19.24
C LYS A 56 3.97 -52.31 -18.33
N THR A 57 5.16 -51.97 -18.81
CA THR A 57 6.39 -51.99 -17.99
C THR A 57 6.40 -50.78 -17.07
N ARG A 58 6.63 -51.00 -15.77
CA ARG A 58 6.55 -49.96 -14.72
C ARG A 58 7.81 -50.01 -13.86
N LEU A 59 8.52 -48.89 -13.73
CA LEU A 59 9.61 -48.70 -12.75
C LEU A 59 9.15 -47.69 -11.71
N LEU A 60 9.01 -48.14 -10.46
CA LEU A 60 8.58 -47.31 -9.33
C LEU A 60 9.76 -47.07 -8.39
N VAL A 61 10.20 -45.82 -8.29
CA VAL A 61 11.15 -45.36 -7.29
C VAL A 61 10.34 -44.75 -6.15
N THR A 62 10.50 -45.23 -4.92
CA THR A 62 9.77 -44.66 -3.78
C THR A 62 10.52 -44.88 -2.48
N HIS A 63 10.34 -43.96 -1.54
CA HIS A 63 10.78 -44.13 -0.16
C HIS A 63 9.77 -44.92 0.68
N GLY A 64 8.52 -45.03 0.22
CA GLY A 64 7.43 -45.66 0.96
C GLY A 64 7.51 -47.18 0.93
N VAL A 65 7.59 -47.79 2.10
CA VAL A 65 7.85 -49.23 2.23
C VAL A 65 6.57 -50.08 2.13
N SER A 66 5.42 -49.44 2.37
CA SER A 66 4.08 -50.06 2.49
C SER A 66 3.58 -50.87 1.27
N HIS A 67 4.16 -50.69 0.08
CA HIS A 67 3.67 -51.31 -1.15
C HIS A 67 4.69 -52.23 -1.85
N LEU A 68 5.89 -52.37 -1.28
CA LEU A 68 6.98 -53.17 -1.87
C LEU A 68 6.63 -54.66 -2.02
N HIS A 69 5.83 -55.23 -1.13
CA HIS A 69 5.40 -56.63 -1.20
C HIS A 69 4.53 -56.98 -2.42
N LYS A 70 4.07 -55.97 -3.19
CA LYS A 70 3.26 -56.14 -4.40
C LYS A 70 4.05 -55.91 -5.68
N CYS A 71 5.35 -55.60 -5.58
CA CYS A 71 6.26 -55.45 -6.71
C CYS A 71 6.82 -56.82 -7.10
N ASP A 72 7.02 -57.02 -8.40
CA ASP A 72 7.55 -58.29 -8.94
C ASP A 72 9.04 -58.45 -8.59
N GLU A 73 9.80 -57.36 -8.70
CA GLU A 73 11.23 -57.30 -8.40
C GLU A 73 11.56 -55.96 -7.73
N ILE A 74 12.49 -55.98 -6.77
CA ILE A 74 12.93 -54.80 -6.02
C ILE A 74 14.44 -54.68 -6.15
N ILE A 75 14.92 -53.47 -6.38
CA ILE A 75 16.35 -53.13 -6.46
C ILE A 75 16.66 -52.17 -5.31
N VAL A 76 17.63 -52.52 -4.47
CA VAL A 76 18.07 -51.70 -3.34
C VAL A 76 19.33 -50.95 -3.73
N VAL A 77 19.30 -49.63 -3.65
CA VAL A 77 20.43 -48.74 -3.98
C VAL A 77 20.89 -48.03 -2.71
N SER A 78 22.20 -48.02 -2.45
CA SER A 78 22.82 -47.27 -1.36
C SER A 78 24.13 -46.64 -1.82
N ASN A 79 24.38 -45.39 -1.45
CA ASN A 79 25.58 -44.62 -1.85
C ASN A 79 25.85 -44.62 -3.37
N GLY A 80 24.80 -44.61 -4.18
CA GLY A 80 24.90 -44.60 -5.65
C GLY A 80 25.28 -45.94 -6.28
N VAL A 81 25.30 -47.05 -5.51
CA VAL A 81 25.58 -48.40 -6.00
C VAL A 81 24.38 -49.32 -5.72
N ILE A 82 24.08 -50.23 -6.65
CA ILE A 82 23.07 -51.29 -6.45
C ILE A 82 23.65 -52.30 -5.45
N VAL A 83 23.01 -52.41 -4.29
CA VAL A 83 23.45 -53.29 -3.20
C VAL A 83 22.92 -54.70 -3.37
N ASP A 84 21.64 -54.83 -3.74
CA ASP A 84 20.97 -56.12 -3.88
C ASP A 84 19.74 -56.00 -4.80
N HIS A 85 19.27 -57.12 -5.36
CA HIS A 85 18.05 -57.20 -6.17
C HIS A 85 17.37 -58.56 -6.00
N GLY A 86 16.05 -58.59 -6.13
CA GLY A 86 15.28 -59.83 -6.08
C GLY A 86 13.84 -59.63 -5.64
N THR A 87 13.18 -60.72 -5.27
CA THR A 87 11.80 -60.67 -4.77
C THR A 87 11.76 -60.18 -3.32
N TYR A 88 10.61 -59.66 -2.89
CA TYR A 88 10.41 -59.16 -1.52
C TYR A 88 10.80 -60.18 -0.46
N ASN A 89 10.42 -61.46 -0.63
CA ASN A 89 10.69 -62.51 0.36
C ASN A 89 12.18 -62.87 0.45
N GLU A 90 12.90 -62.83 -0.67
CA GLU A 90 14.34 -63.10 -0.69
C GLU A 90 15.14 -61.96 -0.06
N LEU A 91 14.79 -60.72 -0.37
CA LEU A 91 15.44 -59.52 0.17
C LEU A 91 15.15 -59.33 1.66
N MET A 92 13.98 -59.73 2.14
CA MET A 92 13.67 -59.73 3.57
C MET A 92 14.53 -60.72 4.37
N ILE A 93 15.17 -61.71 3.74
CA ILE A 93 16.11 -62.62 4.41
C ILE A 93 17.53 -62.05 4.32
N ARG A 94 17.94 -61.64 3.11
CA ARG A 94 19.34 -61.31 2.77
C ARG A 94 19.76 -59.88 3.09
N CYS A 95 18.87 -58.89 2.95
CA CYS A 95 19.24 -57.48 3.00
C CYS A 95 18.89 -56.83 4.35
N ASN A 96 19.92 -56.44 5.11
CA ASN A 96 19.73 -55.76 6.40
C ASN A 96 19.19 -54.34 6.26
N ILE A 97 19.53 -53.62 5.18
CA ILE A 97 19.09 -52.25 4.92
C ILE A 97 17.57 -52.18 4.78
N LEU A 98 16.98 -53.14 4.04
CA LEU A 98 15.53 -53.22 3.89
C LEU A 98 14.82 -53.51 5.23
N LYS A 99 15.41 -54.37 6.08
CA LYS A 99 14.87 -54.66 7.43
C LYS A 99 14.89 -53.42 8.32
N GLU A 100 15.96 -52.65 8.28
CA GLU A 100 16.10 -51.42 9.08
C GLU A 100 15.04 -50.38 8.69
N LEU A 101 14.83 -50.18 7.38
CA LEU A 101 13.79 -49.28 6.86
C LEU A 101 12.37 -49.73 7.30
N MET A 102 12.08 -51.04 7.28
CA MET A 102 10.80 -51.59 7.76
C MET A 102 10.55 -51.36 9.26
N HIS A 103 11.60 -51.50 10.08
CA HIS A 103 11.49 -51.27 11.52
C HIS A 103 11.24 -49.79 11.83
N SER A 104 11.83 -48.88 11.06
CA SER A 104 11.64 -47.43 11.21
C SER A 104 10.23 -46.93 10.84
N GLU A 105 9.56 -47.52 9.84
CA GLU A 105 8.17 -47.15 9.50
C GLU A 105 7.16 -47.69 10.53
N LYS A 106 7.38 -48.89 11.09
CA LYS A 106 6.47 -49.47 12.09
C LYS A 106 6.45 -48.70 13.41
N SER A 107 7.58 -48.13 13.83
CA SER A 107 7.62 -47.25 15.00
C SER A 107 6.86 -45.94 14.76
N ASN A 108 6.89 -45.38 13.56
CA ASN A 108 6.19 -44.14 13.22
C ASN A 108 4.66 -44.30 13.11
N MET A 109 4.16 -45.48 12.71
CA MET A 109 2.71 -45.72 12.63
C MET A 109 2.03 -45.90 14.00
N GLN A 110 2.75 -46.26 15.06
CA GLN A 110 2.18 -46.43 16.40
C GLN A 110 1.96 -45.11 17.16
N SER A 111 2.61 -44.02 16.74
CA SER A 111 2.44 -42.69 17.36
C SER A 111 1.21 -41.89 16.88
N GLU A 112 0.53 -42.31 15.80
CA GLU A 112 -0.57 -41.55 15.19
C GLU A 112 -1.98 -42.07 15.55
N SER A 113 -2.12 -43.10 16.39
CA SER A 113 -3.40 -43.76 16.67
C SER A 113 -3.88 -43.68 18.13
N GLU A 114 -3.85 -42.50 18.76
CA GLU A 114 -4.69 -42.22 19.94
C GLU A 114 -5.43 -40.88 19.78
N PRO A 115 -6.77 -40.85 19.98
CA PRO A 115 -7.55 -39.63 19.85
C PRO A 115 -7.50 -38.82 21.16
N LYS A 116 -6.92 -37.61 21.14
CA LYS A 116 -7.06 -36.64 22.24
C LYS A 116 -8.33 -35.80 22.06
N SER A 117 -9.26 -35.95 22.99
CA SER A 117 -10.37 -35.01 23.23
C SER A 117 -9.93 -33.89 24.20
N PRO A 118 -10.68 -32.77 24.30
CA PRO A 118 -10.11 -31.45 24.61
C PRO A 118 -10.27 -31.03 26.07
N GLN A 119 -9.23 -30.46 26.67
CA GLN A 119 -9.32 -29.53 27.81
C GLN A 119 -8.28 -28.41 27.66
N SER A 120 -8.74 -27.18 27.86
CA SER A 120 -7.95 -25.96 28.10
C SER A 120 -8.09 -25.56 29.58
N PRO A 121 -7.42 -24.50 30.05
CA PRO A 121 -5.97 -24.28 30.22
C PRO A 121 -5.66 -24.12 31.74
N GLU A 122 -4.51 -23.53 32.10
CA GLU A 122 -4.01 -23.16 33.47
C GLU A 122 -3.13 -24.24 34.14
N VAL A 123 -2.07 -23.98 34.91
CA VAL A 123 -1.33 -22.79 35.38
C VAL A 123 0.04 -23.29 35.87
N GLU A 124 0.97 -22.35 36.04
CA GLU A 124 2.32 -22.39 36.61
C GLU A 124 2.64 -23.37 37.77
N ASP A 125 3.91 -23.78 37.73
CA ASP A 125 4.88 -23.91 38.81
C ASP A 125 4.97 -25.15 39.73
N VAL A 126 6.24 -25.32 40.13
CA VAL A 126 6.78 -25.97 41.33
C VAL A 126 7.33 -27.39 41.14
N ILE A 127 8.66 -27.46 40.99
CA ILE A 127 9.44 -28.64 41.40
C ILE A 127 10.41 -28.20 42.51
N HIS A 128 10.21 -28.80 43.68
CA HIS A 128 11.06 -28.88 44.86
C HIS A 128 10.87 -30.34 45.33
N PHE A 129 11.83 -31.19 45.71
CA PHE A 129 13.11 -31.07 46.40
C PHE A 129 13.95 -32.32 46.12
N SER A 130 15.29 -32.22 46.14
CA SER A 130 16.18 -32.80 47.19
C SER A 130 17.65 -32.87 46.72
N ASP A 131 18.49 -32.00 47.33
CA ASP A 131 19.71 -32.25 48.12
C ASP A 131 20.54 -33.52 47.80
N ASN A 132 21.88 -33.54 47.73
CA ASN A 132 22.92 -32.62 48.20
C ASN A 132 24.29 -33.02 47.60
N ASP A 133 25.24 -32.11 47.80
CA ASP A 133 26.71 -32.23 47.79
C ASP A 133 27.50 -31.90 46.51
N SER A 134 28.53 -31.10 46.77
CA SER A 134 29.43 -30.34 45.89
C SER A 134 30.88 -30.60 46.37
N PRO A 135 31.92 -29.88 45.93
CA PRO A 135 32.40 -29.55 44.58
C PRO A 135 33.89 -29.96 44.39
N SER A 136 34.43 -29.98 43.16
CA SER A 136 35.81 -29.50 42.83
C SER A 136 36.29 -29.83 41.41
N ASP A 137 36.99 -28.83 40.84
CA ASP A 137 38.08 -28.85 39.85
C ASP A 137 37.87 -29.43 38.43
N LYS A 138 37.84 -28.60 37.38
CA LYS A 138 38.95 -27.92 36.66
C LYS A 138 39.92 -28.87 35.93
N THR A 139 39.92 -28.70 34.59
CA THR A 139 40.98 -29.03 33.59
C THR A 139 41.13 -30.54 33.30
N ILE A 140 41.29 -31.08 32.08
CA ILE A 140 42.17 -30.78 30.92
C ILE A 140 41.59 -31.53 29.68
N VAL A 141 41.22 -30.83 28.60
CA VAL A 141 41.85 -30.77 27.25
C VAL A 141 41.69 -32.02 26.35
N ASP A 142 41.02 -31.85 25.21
CA ASP A 142 41.52 -32.13 23.84
C ASP A 142 40.41 -31.80 22.81
N HIS A 143 40.45 -30.64 22.16
CA HIS A 143 41.13 -30.33 20.89
C HIS A 143 40.35 -30.72 19.61
N ILE A 144 40.10 -29.66 18.81
CA ILE A 144 39.80 -29.61 17.37
C ILE A 144 38.32 -29.73 16.98
N VAL A 145 37.63 -28.58 17.01
CA VAL A 145 36.56 -28.28 16.04
C VAL A 145 36.87 -26.94 15.39
N LYS A 146 37.22 -27.01 14.10
CA LYS A 146 37.28 -25.90 13.15
C LYS A 146 35.86 -25.63 12.59
N PRO A 147 35.63 -24.46 11.95
CA PRO A 147 34.47 -23.62 12.19
C PRO A 147 33.29 -23.85 11.22
N SER A 148 32.18 -23.19 11.55
CA SER A 148 31.12 -22.73 10.63
C SER A 148 30.25 -23.79 9.95
N GLU A 149 29.29 -24.33 10.70
CA GLU A 149 28.04 -24.89 10.15
C GLU A 149 26.83 -24.32 10.89
N ILE A 150 26.68 -23.00 10.85
CA ILE A 150 25.41 -22.33 11.16
C ILE A 150 25.16 -21.41 9.96
N ASN A 151 24.63 -21.96 8.86
CA ASN A 151 23.99 -21.20 7.75
C ASN A 151 23.44 -22.09 6.60
N ASN A 152 23.02 -23.33 6.83
CA ASN A 152 22.54 -24.20 5.75
C ASN A 152 21.01 -24.42 5.70
N GLU A 153 20.22 -23.88 6.63
CA GLU A 153 18.75 -24.01 6.57
C GLU A 153 18.05 -22.92 5.73
N GLU A 154 18.64 -21.74 5.54
CA GLU A 154 18.04 -20.69 4.70
C GLU A 154 18.13 -20.99 3.18
N ASN A 155 19.06 -21.85 2.76
CA ASN A 155 19.24 -22.20 1.35
C ASN A 155 18.21 -23.22 0.81
N LYS A 156 17.32 -23.77 1.65
CA LYS A 156 16.26 -24.71 1.22
C LYS A 156 14.94 -24.04 0.83
N LYS A 157 14.74 -22.76 1.11
CA LYS A 157 13.57 -22.01 0.61
C LYS A 157 13.91 -21.40 -0.75
N LEU A 158 13.46 -22.08 -1.82
CA LEU A 158 13.61 -21.61 -3.20
C LEU A 158 13.04 -20.19 -3.40
N ILE A 159 11.99 -19.82 -2.67
CA ILE A 159 11.35 -18.49 -2.77
C ILE A 159 11.74 -17.63 -1.56
N LYS A 160 12.47 -16.54 -1.79
CA LYS A 160 12.75 -15.54 -0.75
C LYS A 160 11.54 -14.61 -0.59
N LYS A 161 11.06 -14.42 0.65
CA LYS A 161 10.05 -13.39 0.94
C LYS A 161 10.71 -12.02 0.82
N GLU A 162 10.07 -11.11 0.08
CA GLU A 162 10.56 -9.73 -0.11
C GLU A 162 10.71 -9.03 1.25
N GLN A 163 11.91 -8.53 1.54
CA GLN A 163 12.19 -7.75 2.75
C GLN A 163 12.02 -6.26 2.42
N LEU A 164 11.06 -5.62 3.07
CA LEU A 164 10.90 -4.16 3.01
C LEU A 164 11.97 -3.51 3.89
N GLN A 165 12.77 -2.60 3.31
CA GLN A 165 13.67 -1.77 4.12
C GLN A 165 12.84 -0.83 4.98
N THR A 166 12.98 -0.95 6.30
CA THR A 166 12.38 -0.02 7.28
C THR A 166 13.38 1.08 7.62
N GLY A 167 12.99 2.35 7.45
CA GLY A 167 13.85 3.50 7.72
C GLY A 167 13.60 4.68 6.79
N SER A 168 14.42 5.73 6.94
CA SER A 168 14.39 6.90 6.05
C SER A 168 14.99 6.60 4.68
N VAL A 169 14.43 7.20 3.63
CA VAL A 169 14.92 7.04 2.26
C VAL A 169 16.25 7.77 2.11
N LYS A 170 17.27 7.06 1.60
CA LYS A 170 18.59 7.67 1.33
C LYS A 170 18.48 8.75 0.25
N LEU A 171 19.20 9.85 0.42
CA LEU A 171 19.22 10.96 -0.56
C LEU A 171 19.68 10.52 -1.96
N SER A 172 20.48 9.44 -2.02
CA SER A 172 20.90 8.81 -3.28
C SER A 172 19.74 8.35 -4.15
N VAL A 173 18.60 7.97 -3.55
CA VAL A 173 17.40 7.54 -4.27
C VAL A 173 16.76 8.71 -5.01
N PHE A 174 16.67 9.88 -4.38
CA PHE A 174 16.24 11.12 -5.06
C PHE A 174 17.19 11.49 -6.20
N GLY A 175 18.49 11.24 -6.03
CA GLY A 175 19.49 11.43 -7.08
C GLY A 175 19.24 10.58 -8.33
N VAL A 176 18.68 9.37 -8.19
CA VAL A 176 18.31 8.52 -9.34
C VAL A 176 17.15 9.16 -10.12
N TYR A 177 16.13 9.68 -9.43
CA TYR A 177 15.01 10.36 -10.06
C TYR A 177 15.44 11.65 -10.76
N ILE A 178 16.25 12.49 -10.10
CA ILE A 178 16.75 13.74 -10.67
C ILE A 178 17.64 13.48 -11.91
N ARG A 179 18.44 12.41 -11.91
CA ARG A 179 19.22 12.01 -13.09
C ARG A 179 18.32 11.58 -14.24
N ALA A 180 17.21 10.88 -13.96
CA ALA A 180 16.22 10.53 -14.98
C ALA A 180 15.54 11.78 -15.58
N CYS A 181 15.33 12.82 -14.77
CA CYS A 181 14.78 14.11 -15.24
C CYS A 181 15.74 14.92 -16.12
N THR A 182 17.03 14.58 -16.20
CA THR A 182 18.13 15.37 -16.80
C THR A 182 18.35 16.73 -16.13
N ILE A 183 19.59 17.02 -15.73
CA ILE A 183 20.00 18.26 -15.03
C ILE A 183 19.50 19.55 -15.72
N PRO A 184 19.61 19.75 -17.06
CA PRO A 184 19.16 21.00 -17.68
C PRO A 184 17.65 21.25 -17.55
N MET A 185 16.83 20.21 -17.56
CA MET A 185 15.39 20.32 -17.39
C MET A 185 15.01 20.67 -15.95
N CYS A 186 15.73 20.13 -14.96
CA CYS A 186 15.57 20.52 -13.56
C CYS A 186 15.93 21.99 -13.33
N LEU A 187 17.01 22.48 -13.96
CA LEU A 187 17.37 23.90 -13.94
C LEU A 187 16.29 24.77 -14.59
N LEU A 188 15.67 24.29 -15.67
CA LEU A 188 14.60 25.01 -16.36
C LEU A 188 13.31 25.09 -15.53
N ILE A 189 12.97 24.05 -14.76
CA ILE A 189 11.87 24.10 -13.76
C ILE A 189 12.19 25.14 -12.68
N PHE A 190 13.40 25.09 -12.13
CA PHE A 190 13.77 26.03 -11.08
C PHE A 190 13.71 27.48 -11.59
N ALA A 191 14.23 27.72 -12.79
CA ALA A 191 14.13 29.01 -13.46
C ALA A 191 12.67 29.42 -13.68
N SER A 192 11.79 28.53 -14.18
CA SER A 192 10.38 28.86 -14.40
C SER A 192 9.65 29.25 -13.12
N PHE A 193 9.94 28.57 -11.99
CA PHE A 193 9.40 28.94 -10.68
C PHE A 193 9.94 30.28 -10.17
N CYS A 194 11.20 30.62 -10.45
CA CYS A 194 11.73 31.95 -10.14
C CYS A 194 11.03 33.03 -10.99
N LEU A 195 10.80 32.76 -12.29
CA LEU A 195 10.09 33.69 -13.17
C LEU A 195 8.65 33.94 -12.72
N THR A 196 7.89 32.90 -12.32
CA THR A 196 6.54 33.08 -11.77
C THR A 196 6.56 33.90 -10.48
N GLY A 197 7.51 33.63 -9.59
CA GLY A 197 7.73 34.44 -8.40
C GLY A 197 7.98 35.92 -8.72
N THR A 198 8.93 36.23 -9.61
CA THR A 198 9.25 37.62 -9.98
C THR A 198 8.10 38.32 -10.71
N ALA A 199 7.34 37.63 -11.56
CA ALA A 199 6.17 38.20 -12.23
C ALA A 199 5.04 38.51 -11.23
N SER A 200 4.84 37.65 -10.24
CA SER A 200 3.91 37.88 -9.14
C SER A 200 4.32 39.10 -8.30
N LEU A 201 5.61 39.19 -7.91
CA LEU A 201 6.12 40.37 -7.22
C LEU A 201 5.98 41.64 -8.06
N SER A 202 6.27 41.59 -9.35
CA SER A 202 6.17 42.74 -10.26
C SER A 202 4.74 43.27 -10.36
N THR A 203 3.76 42.37 -10.38
CA THR A 203 2.33 42.73 -10.36
C THR A 203 1.98 43.47 -9.06
N ASN A 204 2.48 43.00 -7.92
CA ASN A 204 2.24 43.62 -6.61
C ASN A 204 2.96 44.97 -6.47
N ILE A 205 4.21 45.08 -6.93
CA ILE A 205 4.97 46.34 -6.92
C ILE A 205 4.31 47.37 -7.85
N TRP A 206 3.86 46.95 -9.03
CA TRP A 206 3.13 47.82 -9.95
C TRP A 206 1.83 48.33 -9.35
N LEU A 207 1.07 47.45 -8.69
CA LEU A 207 -0.16 47.82 -7.99
C LEU A 207 0.11 48.84 -6.87
N SER A 208 1.19 48.65 -6.10
CA SER A 208 1.62 49.61 -5.08
C SER A 208 1.90 50.98 -5.69
N LYS A 209 2.70 51.04 -6.77
CA LYS A 209 3.06 52.30 -7.43
C LYS A 209 1.85 52.99 -8.07
N TRP A 210 0.98 52.21 -8.72
CA TRP A 210 -0.25 52.72 -9.32
C TRP A 210 -1.21 53.29 -8.27
N THR A 211 -1.27 52.68 -7.09
CA THR A 211 -2.07 53.18 -5.97
C THR A 211 -1.59 54.57 -5.53
N ASP A 212 -0.29 54.81 -5.45
CA ASP A 212 0.27 56.11 -5.05
C ASP A 212 0.11 57.17 -6.15
N ASP A 213 0.36 56.83 -7.42
CA ASP A 213 0.16 57.74 -8.55
C ASP A 213 -1.33 58.14 -8.71
N SER A 214 -2.26 57.23 -8.41
CA SER A 214 -3.70 57.50 -8.49
C SER A 214 -4.22 58.48 -7.43
N LYS A 215 -3.52 58.62 -6.29
CA LYS A 215 -3.86 59.60 -5.24
C LYS A 215 -3.49 61.03 -5.64
N ASN A 216 -2.41 61.19 -6.42
CA ASN A 216 -1.91 62.51 -6.83
C ASN A 216 -2.58 63.07 -8.10
N GLU A 217 -3.07 62.22 -9.01
CA GLU A 217 -3.72 62.64 -10.28
C GLU A 217 -5.17 62.16 -10.43
N GLN A 218 -6.07 62.57 -9.51
CA GLN A 218 -7.46 62.11 -9.46
C GLN A 218 -8.27 62.31 -10.77
N ASN A 219 -7.96 63.34 -11.57
CA ASN A 219 -8.71 63.74 -12.77
C ASN A 219 -8.18 63.16 -14.10
N ASN A 220 -7.08 62.40 -14.10
CA ASN A 220 -6.43 61.98 -15.34
C ASN A 220 -6.88 60.57 -15.76
N THR A 221 -8.02 60.47 -16.46
CA THR A 221 -8.64 59.19 -16.88
C THR A 221 -7.69 58.32 -17.71
N ARG A 222 -6.82 58.93 -18.52
CA ARG A 222 -5.80 58.21 -19.31
C ARG A 222 -4.79 57.46 -18.42
N LEU A 223 -4.39 58.03 -17.28
CA LEU A 223 -3.43 57.40 -16.37
C LEU A 223 -4.04 56.17 -15.67
N LYS A 224 -5.33 56.25 -15.33
CA LYS A 224 -6.10 55.13 -14.75
C LYS A 224 -6.20 53.94 -15.71
N TYR A 225 -6.60 54.18 -16.97
CA TYR A 225 -6.66 53.10 -17.97
C TYR A 225 -5.28 52.54 -18.34
N LYS A 226 -4.24 53.39 -18.39
CA LYS A 226 -2.86 52.93 -18.61
C LYS A 226 -2.37 52.04 -17.47
N GLY A 227 -2.57 52.44 -16.21
CA GLY A 227 -2.21 51.62 -15.04
C GLY A 227 -2.94 50.27 -14.98
N LEU A 228 -4.24 50.27 -15.30
CA LEU A 228 -5.05 49.05 -15.40
C LEU A 228 -4.57 48.12 -16.53
N SER A 229 -4.22 48.66 -17.70
CA SER A 229 -3.74 47.87 -18.83
C SER A 229 -2.39 47.19 -18.54
N VAL A 230 -1.47 47.88 -17.85
CA VAL A 230 -0.18 47.31 -17.45
C VAL A 230 -0.37 46.26 -16.36
N TYR A 231 -1.27 46.50 -15.39
CA TYR A 231 -1.62 45.51 -14.37
C TYR A 231 -2.22 44.24 -14.99
N ALA A 232 -3.17 44.39 -15.91
CA ALA A 232 -3.77 43.27 -16.63
C ALA A 232 -2.72 42.51 -17.46
N GLY A 233 -1.81 43.22 -18.14
CA GLY A 233 -0.71 42.61 -18.89
C GLY A 233 0.26 41.81 -18.00
N LEU A 234 0.66 42.35 -16.85
CA LEU A 234 1.50 41.65 -15.87
C LEU A 234 0.79 40.43 -15.28
N GLY A 235 -0.52 40.53 -15.01
CA GLY A 235 -1.34 39.41 -14.54
C GLY A 235 -1.44 38.28 -15.55
N ILE A 236 -1.66 38.59 -16.84
CA ILE A 236 -1.66 37.59 -17.92
C ILE A 236 -0.28 36.95 -18.06
N MET A 237 0.80 37.76 -18.02
CA MET A 237 2.16 37.25 -18.10
C MET A 237 2.47 36.29 -16.94
N ASN A 238 2.04 36.61 -15.72
CA ASN A 238 2.17 35.73 -14.55
C ASN A 238 1.41 34.41 -14.76
N ALA A 239 0.18 34.45 -15.25
CA ALA A 239 -0.61 33.25 -15.53
C ALA A 239 0.03 32.38 -16.62
N LEU A 240 0.59 33.00 -17.67
CA LEU A 240 1.31 32.29 -18.73
C LEU A 240 2.57 31.59 -18.21
N PHE A 241 3.33 32.24 -17.33
CA PHE A 241 4.49 31.60 -16.71
C PHE A 241 4.11 30.45 -15.78
N GLU A 242 3.02 30.57 -15.02
CA GLU A 242 2.53 29.49 -14.16
C GLU A 242 2.06 28.28 -14.98
N PHE A 243 1.35 28.55 -16.08
CA PHE A 243 0.96 27.52 -17.03
C PHE A 243 2.19 26.84 -17.67
N PHE A 244 3.17 27.62 -18.10
CA PHE A 244 4.40 27.08 -18.69
C PHE A 244 5.20 26.23 -17.70
N SER A 245 5.34 26.68 -16.46
CA SER A 245 6.05 25.96 -15.39
C SER A 245 5.38 24.61 -15.07
N THR A 246 4.05 24.60 -14.97
CA THR A 246 3.27 23.37 -14.71
C THR A 246 3.31 22.40 -15.89
N PHE A 247 3.26 22.92 -17.12
CA PHE A 247 3.39 22.13 -18.34
C PHE A 247 4.76 21.48 -18.47
N LEU A 248 5.83 22.23 -18.15
CA LEU A 248 7.19 21.71 -18.17
C LEU A 248 7.40 20.59 -17.14
N MET A 249 6.88 20.76 -15.92
CA MET A 249 6.88 19.73 -14.87
C MET A 249 6.22 18.43 -15.35
N LEU A 250 5.10 18.52 -16.07
CA LEU A 250 4.40 17.36 -16.65
C LEU A 250 5.23 16.65 -17.73
N ILE A 251 5.92 17.40 -18.59
CA ILE A 251 6.81 16.79 -19.60
C ILE A 251 7.95 16.02 -18.91
N ILE A 252 8.51 16.59 -17.85
CA ILE A 252 9.66 16.03 -17.15
C ILE A 252 9.25 14.78 -16.35
N SER A 253 8.08 14.77 -15.71
CA SER A 253 7.58 13.59 -14.99
C SER A 253 7.34 12.41 -15.95
N ILE A 254 6.70 12.66 -17.10
CA ILE A 254 6.49 11.63 -18.14
C ILE A 254 7.83 11.11 -18.67
N ARG A 255 8.81 11.99 -18.87
CA ARG A 255 10.14 11.60 -19.33
C ARG A 255 10.87 10.75 -18.28
N ALA A 256 10.84 11.16 -17.02
CA ALA A 256 11.46 10.43 -15.91
C ALA A 256 10.86 9.02 -15.77
N SER A 257 9.54 8.92 -15.82
CA SER A 257 8.80 7.65 -15.83
C SER A 257 9.28 6.73 -16.95
N ARG A 258 9.31 7.22 -18.21
CA ARG A 258 9.77 6.43 -19.37
C ARG A 258 11.21 5.95 -19.23
N ILE A 259 12.11 6.77 -18.70
CA ILE A 259 13.52 6.42 -18.52
C ILE A 259 13.69 5.37 -17.42
N LEU A 260 13.00 5.54 -16.29
CA LEU A 260 13.01 4.57 -15.18
C LEU A 260 12.41 3.24 -15.63
N PHE A 261 11.30 3.29 -16.39
CA PHE A 261 10.66 2.13 -16.97
C PHE A 261 11.60 1.37 -17.91
N LYS A 262 12.25 2.07 -18.83
CA LYS A 262 13.20 1.47 -19.76
C LYS A 262 14.38 0.83 -19.03
N HIS A 263 14.96 1.49 -18.02
CA HIS A 263 16.04 0.93 -17.23
C HIS A 263 15.60 -0.31 -16.45
N PHE A 264 14.42 -0.27 -15.84
CA PHE A 264 13.86 -1.41 -15.12
C PHE A 264 13.67 -2.61 -16.05
N LEU A 265 13.03 -2.41 -17.21
CA LEU A 265 12.78 -3.47 -18.19
C LEU A 265 14.09 -4.05 -18.74
N LEU A 266 15.06 -3.20 -19.09
CA LEU A 266 16.37 -3.67 -19.57
C LEU A 266 17.09 -4.49 -18.51
N ASN A 267 17.11 -4.03 -17.26
CA ASN A 267 17.72 -4.79 -16.17
C ASN A 267 16.99 -6.11 -15.91
N LEU A 268 15.66 -6.11 -16.01
CA LEU A 268 14.86 -7.33 -15.86
C LEU A 268 15.25 -8.39 -16.88
N MET A 269 15.42 -8.00 -18.15
CA MET A 269 15.82 -8.93 -19.22
C MET A 269 17.25 -9.49 -19.07
N HIS A 270 18.12 -8.81 -18.33
CA HIS A 270 19.50 -9.25 -18.11
C HIS A 270 19.70 -10.05 -16.82
N PHE A 271 18.67 -10.22 -15.99
CA PHE A 271 18.79 -11.04 -14.78
C PHE A 271 18.88 -12.54 -15.11
N PRO A 272 19.70 -13.30 -14.37
CA PRO A 272 19.81 -14.74 -14.56
C PRO A 272 18.50 -15.44 -14.21
N LEU A 273 18.18 -16.57 -14.86
CA LEU A 273 16.96 -17.37 -14.61
C LEU A 273 16.74 -17.70 -13.12
N LYS A 274 17.83 -17.90 -12.36
CA LYS A 274 17.80 -18.10 -10.90
C LYS A 274 17.07 -16.99 -10.14
N PHE A 275 17.12 -15.75 -10.62
CA PHE A 275 16.37 -14.62 -10.02
C PHE A 275 14.86 -14.80 -10.17
N PHE A 276 14.40 -15.30 -11.32
CA PHE A 276 12.99 -15.54 -11.61
C PHE A 276 12.44 -16.79 -10.92
N GLU A 277 13.28 -17.76 -10.60
CA GLU A 277 12.92 -18.90 -9.76
C GLU A 277 12.78 -18.51 -8.28
N GLN A 278 13.58 -17.53 -7.83
CA GLN A 278 13.58 -17.06 -6.45
C GLN A 278 12.54 -15.98 -6.15
N THR A 279 12.17 -15.19 -7.16
CA THR A 279 11.24 -14.07 -7.04
C THR A 279 9.90 -14.45 -7.67
N THR A 280 8.81 -14.35 -6.91
CA THR A 280 7.49 -14.70 -7.48
C THR A 280 7.10 -13.71 -8.57
N PHE A 281 6.47 -14.20 -9.65
CA PHE A 281 5.91 -13.36 -10.71
C PHE A 281 5.00 -12.25 -10.17
N GLY A 282 4.27 -12.52 -9.08
CA GLY A 282 3.41 -11.52 -8.42
C GLY A 282 4.17 -10.31 -7.90
N VAL A 283 5.39 -10.47 -7.36
CA VAL A 283 6.21 -9.34 -6.86
C VAL A 283 6.70 -8.48 -8.02
N ILE A 284 7.14 -9.09 -9.12
CA ILE A 284 7.61 -8.37 -10.31
C ILE A 284 6.45 -7.57 -10.94
N ILE A 285 5.26 -8.17 -11.05
CA ILE A 285 4.06 -7.49 -11.56
C ILE A 285 3.63 -6.37 -10.61
N ASN A 286 3.70 -6.57 -9.29
CA ASN A 286 3.35 -5.53 -8.32
C ASN A 286 4.28 -4.31 -8.45
N ARG A 287 5.58 -4.53 -8.63
CA ARG A 287 6.54 -3.43 -8.91
C ARG A 287 6.23 -2.74 -10.24
N TYR A 288 5.86 -3.49 -11.27
CA TYR A 288 5.49 -2.95 -12.58
C TYR A 288 4.20 -2.11 -12.53
N SER A 289 3.21 -2.56 -11.77
CA SER A 289 1.89 -1.90 -11.74
C SER A 289 1.83 -0.81 -10.68
N THR A 290 2.17 -1.12 -9.44
CA THR A 290 1.88 -0.24 -8.30
C THR A 290 2.97 0.80 -8.10
N ASP A 291 4.25 0.43 -8.24
CA ASP A 291 5.33 1.40 -8.02
C ASP A 291 5.42 2.41 -9.17
N PHE A 292 5.17 1.98 -10.42
CA PHE A 292 5.09 2.91 -11.56
C PHE A 292 3.88 3.83 -11.49
N ASP A 293 2.71 3.33 -11.07
CA ASP A 293 1.53 4.19 -10.85
C ASP A 293 1.82 5.30 -9.83
N ARG A 294 2.54 4.98 -8.74
CA ARG A 294 3.00 5.99 -7.78
C ARG A 294 4.03 6.95 -8.37
N ILE A 295 4.97 6.46 -9.18
CA ILE A 295 5.97 7.31 -9.84
C ILE A 295 5.29 8.30 -10.80
N ASP A 296 4.26 7.86 -11.51
CA ASP A 296 3.55 8.65 -12.51
C ASP A 296 2.63 9.68 -11.86
N ASN A 297 1.89 9.29 -10.82
CA ASN A 297 0.80 10.10 -10.27
C ASN A 297 1.16 10.81 -8.96
N GLU A 298 1.85 10.14 -8.04
CA GLU A 298 2.09 10.69 -6.69
C GLU A 298 3.33 11.58 -6.65
N ILE A 299 4.47 11.13 -7.22
CA ILE A 299 5.76 11.84 -7.08
C ILE A 299 5.69 13.26 -7.63
N MET A 300 5.02 13.49 -8.76
CA MET A 300 4.90 14.83 -9.36
C MET A 300 4.15 15.79 -8.43
N PHE A 301 3.01 15.35 -7.89
CA PHE A 301 2.19 16.16 -6.99
C PHE A 301 2.94 16.45 -5.69
N THR A 302 3.56 15.43 -5.10
CA THR A 302 4.36 15.58 -3.88
C THR A 302 5.54 16.52 -4.12
N PHE A 303 6.25 16.40 -5.25
CA PHE A 303 7.38 17.28 -5.56
C PHE A 303 6.94 18.75 -5.65
N ARG A 304 5.85 19.05 -6.38
CA ARG A 304 5.27 20.40 -6.44
C ARG A 304 4.89 20.91 -5.05
N SER A 305 4.21 20.08 -4.25
CA SER A 305 3.80 20.44 -2.90
C SER A 305 4.99 20.73 -1.98
N THR A 306 6.06 19.93 -2.06
CA THR A 306 7.28 20.17 -1.27
C THR A 306 8.01 21.45 -1.67
N LEU A 307 8.12 21.75 -2.97
CA LEU A 307 8.72 23.01 -3.43
C LEU A 307 7.94 24.23 -2.92
N ASN A 308 6.62 24.19 -3.03
CA ASN A 308 5.76 25.24 -2.50
C ASN A 308 5.88 25.36 -0.97
N SER A 309 5.99 24.23 -0.26
CA SER A 309 6.16 24.22 1.20
C SER A 309 7.50 24.84 1.62
N ILE A 310 8.59 24.58 0.88
CA ILE A 310 9.91 25.18 1.12
C ILE A 310 9.86 26.70 0.94
N ILE A 311 9.22 27.17 -0.13
CA ILE A 311 9.04 28.61 -0.40
C ILE A 311 8.23 29.26 0.73
N GLY A 312 7.14 28.62 1.17
CA GLY A 312 6.32 29.08 2.29
C GLY A 312 7.09 29.15 3.61
N PHE A 313 7.91 28.16 3.90
CA PHE A 313 8.76 28.14 5.10
C PHE A 313 9.81 29.26 5.07
N LEU A 314 10.46 29.48 3.93
CA LEU A 314 11.42 30.57 3.75
C LEU A 314 10.74 31.94 3.92
N SER A 315 9.51 32.10 3.42
CA SER A 315 8.72 33.31 3.65
C SER A 315 8.44 33.54 5.12
N CYS A 316 8.12 32.50 5.89
CA CYS A 316 7.87 32.61 7.32
C CYS A 316 9.11 33.08 8.10
N ILE A 317 10.29 32.54 7.76
CA ILE A 317 11.57 32.99 8.33
C ILE A 317 11.80 34.47 8.02
N MET A 318 11.57 34.89 6.77
CA MET A 318 11.77 36.30 6.38
C MET A 318 10.84 37.24 7.15
N THR A 319 9.58 36.86 7.37
CA THR A 319 8.64 37.64 8.20
C THR A 319 9.12 37.73 9.65
N LEU A 320 9.64 36.65 10.22
CA LEU A 320 10.18 36.66 11.58
C LEU A 320 11.39 37.58 11.70
N VAL A 321 12.32 37.54 10.73
CA VAL A 321 13.47 38.44 10.67
C VAL A 321 13.03 39.89 10.55
N MET A 322 12.03 40.17 9.71
CA MET A 322 11.46 41.51 9.56
C MET A 322 10.86 42.02 10.88
N GLN A 323 10.14 41.17 11.61
CA GLN A 323 9.51 41.53 12.88
C GLN A 323 10.55 41.85 13.96
N LEU A 324 11.62 41.05 14.03
CA LEU A 324 12.75 41.32 14.93
C LEU A 324 13.45 42.63 14.57
N PHE A 325 13.65 42.89 13.28
CA PHE A 325 14.24 44.13 12.81
C PHE A 325 13.42 45.36 13.21
N LEU A 326 12.10 45.31 13.03
CA LEU A 326 11.20 46.40 13.44
C LEU A 326 11.28 46.66 14.94
N TYR A 327 11.28 45.62 15.76
CA TYR A 327 11.43 45.74 17.21
C TYR A 327 12.77 46.38 17.62
N LEU A 328 13.87 45.93 17.00
CA LEU A 328 15.20 46.50 17.23
C LEU A 328 15.29 47.97 16.79
N SER A 329 14.67 48.31 15.67
CA SER A 329 14.67 49.68 15.14
C SER A 329 13.90 50.64 16.05
N ALA A 330 12.78 50.19 16.61
CA ALA A 330 11.99 50.95 17.57
C ALA A 330 12.77 51.22 18.87
N TYR A 331 13.39 50.18 19.42
CA TYR A 331 14.26 50.32 20.60
C TYR A 331 15.41 51.32 20.36
N HIS A 332 16.03 51.27 19.18
CA HIS A 332 17.09 52.20 18.82
C HIS A 332 16.59 53.64 18.68
N ALA A 333 15.41 53.83 18.07
CA ALA A 333 14.77 55.13 17.92
C ALA A 333 14.42 55.73 19.29
N GLY A 334 13.80 54.95 20.17
CA GLY A 334 13.48 55.31 21.55
C GLY A 334 14.68 55.80 22.34
N LYS A 335 15.75 55.00 22.36
CA LYS A 335 17.00 55.35 23.04
C LYS A 335 17.62 56.65 22.50
N LYS A 336 17.63 56.83 21.18
CA LYS A 336 18.16 58.04 20.54
C LYS A 336 17.32 59.28 20.88
N LEU A 337 15.99 59.14 20.90
CA LEU A 337 15.05 60.22 21.21
C LEU A 337 15.16 60.62 22.69
N HIS A 338 15.25 59.66 23.60
CA HIS A 338 15.50 59.89 25.03
C HIS A 338 16.80 60.67 25.27
N TRP A 339 17.94 60.22 24.69
CA TRP A 339 19.23 60.90 24.86
C TRP A 339 19.25 62.30 24.24
N SER A 340 18.64 62.48 23.07
CA SER A 340 18.53 63.78 22.41
C SER A 340 17.70 64.77 23.24
N MET A 341 16.58 64.30 23.79
CA MET A 341 15.70 65.12 24.63
C MET A 341 16.38 65.46 25.97
N LEU A 342 17.06 64.50 26.59
CA LEU A 342 17.83 64.71 27.82
C LEU A 342 18.92 65.76 27.62
N ASN A 343 19.71 65.64 26.55
CA ASN A 343 20.79 66.58 26.27
C ASN A 343 20.26 67.98 25.96
N SER A 344 19.14 68.08 25.24
CA SER A 344 18.50 69.36 24.91
C SER A 344 17.91 70.05 26.14
N VAL A 345 17.37 69.29 27.09
CA VAL A 345 16.85 69.83 28.35
C VAL A 345 17.99 70.27 29.28
N LEU A 346 19.08 69.51 29.38
CA LEU A 346 20.23 69.85 30.24
C LEU A 346 20.95 71.13 29.81
N HIS A 347 20.89 71.49 28.53
CA HIS A 347 21.52 72.71 27.98
C HIS A 347 20.54 73.87 27.77
N ALA A 348 19.27 73.72 28.17
CA ALA A 348 18.28 74.76 28.01
C ALA A 348 18.52 75.94 28.99
N PRO A 349 18.32 77.19 28.56
CA PRO A 349 18.43 78.35 29.45
C PRO A 349 17.35 78.33 30.54
N MET A 350 17.63 78.93 31.71
CA MET A 350 16.70 78.91 32.87
C MET A 350 15.30 79.47 32.54
N SER A 351 15.19 80.41 31.60
CA SER A 351 13.89 80.93 31.12
C SER A 351 12.96 79.86 30.55
N PHE A 352 13.49 78.76 30.01
CA PHE A 352 12.70 77.62 29.56
C PHE A 352 12.05 76.88 30.73
N PHE A 353 12.75 76.75 31.86
CA PHE A 353 12.23 76.10 33.06
C PHE A 353 11.24 77.00 33.83
N ASP A 354 11.36 78.32 33.71
CA ASP A 354 10.40 79.26 34.30
C ASP A 354 9.06 79.30 33.54
N THR A 355 9.09 79.06 32.23
CA THR A 355 7.91 79.10 31.35
C THR A 355 7.27 77.74 31.09
N THR A 356 8.00 76.65 31.33
CA THR A 356 7.48 75.29 31.19
C THR A 356 7.40 74.59 32.54
N PRO A 357 6.20 74.26 33.03
CA PRO A 357 6.06 73.59 34.31
C PRO A 357 6.75 72.22 34.24
N LEU A 358 7.50 71.87 35.30
CA LEU A 358 8.29 70.64 35.41
C LEU A 358 7.47 69.38 35.04
N GLY A 359 6.18 69.37 35.42
CA GLY A 359 5.26 68.27 35.09
C GLY A 359 5.05 68.03 33.60
N ARG A 360 5.17 69.05 32.74
CA ARG A 360 5.04 68.91 31.27
C ARG A 360 6.28 68.28 30.64
N ILE A 361 7.47 68.57 31.19
CA ILE A 361 8.73 67.94 30.78
C ILE A 361 8.73 66.47 31.20
N LEU A 362 8.35 66.19 32.46
CA LEU A 362 8.25 64.83 32.97
C LEU A 362 7.25 63.99 32.17
N ASN A 363 6.11 64.58 31.81
CA ASN A 363 5.09 63.91 30.99
C ASN A 363 5.59 63.62 29.55
N ARG A 364 6.50 64.44 29.00
CA ARG A 364 7.17 64.14 27.71
C ARG A 364 8.17 62.99 27.83
N PHE A 365 8.94 62.91 28.92
CA PHE A 365 9.87 61.80 29.15
C PHE A 365 9.18 60.48 29.50
N ALA A 366 8.05 60.53 30.20
CA ALA A 366 7.32 59.32 30.55
C ALA A 366 6.35 58.94 29.41
N LYS A 367 5.35 59.78 29.15
CA LYS A 367 4.20 59.41 28.33
C LYS A 367 4.50 59.42 26.83
N ASP A 368 5.22 60.43 26.34
CA ASP A 368 5.50 60.52 24.89
C ASP A 368 6.59 59.53 24.46
N ILE A 369 7.57 59.22 25.32
CA ILE A 369 8.55 58.16 25.07
C ILE A 369 7.90 56.77 25.19
N ASP A 370 7.05 56.52 26.19
CA ASP A 370 6.30 55.26 26.29
C ASP A 370 5.44 55.02 25.03
N LEU A 371 4.84 56.07 24.47
CA LEU A 371 4.12 55.98 23.20
C LEU A 371 5.03 55.66 22.02
N VAL A 372 6.26 56.16 21.98
CA VAL A 372 7.24 55.85 20.92
C VAL A 372 7.83 54.45 21.07
N ASP A 373 8.08 53.99 22.30
CA ASP A 373 8.77 52.73 22.59
C ASP A 373 7.82 51.53 22.60
N SER A 374 6.58 51.74 23.02
CA SER A 374 5.59 50.67 23.14
C SER A 374 4.42 50.85 22.18
N ALA A 375 3.81 52.03 22.06
CA ALA A 375 2.61 52.18 21.25
C ALA A 375 2.92 52.18 19.75
N LEU A 376 3.95 52.90 19.29
CA LEU A 376 4.31 52.99 17.87
C LEU A 376 4.72 51.64 17.27
N PRO A 377 5.57 50.83 17.93
CA PRO A 377 5.97 49.53 17.41
C PRO A 377 4.82 48.52 17.52
N THR A 378 4.03 48.58 18.60
CA THR A 378 2.88 47.70 18.76
C THR A 378 1.76 48.06 17.80
N SER A 379 1.50 49.33 17.51
CA SER A 379 0.55 49.79 16.48
C SER A 379 1.02 49.44 15.08
N PHE A 380 2.32 49.56 14.80
CA PHE A 380 2.88 49.19 13.50
C PHE A 380 2.88 47.66 13.31
N ALA A 381 3.26 46.90 14.34
CA ALA A 381 3.23 45.44 14.36
C ALA A 381 1.80 44.89 14.34
N SER A 382 0.86 45.47 15.08
CA SER A 382 -0.55 45.08 15.04
C SER A 382 -1.17 45.45 13.71
N SER A 383 -0.85 46.59 13.10
CA SER A 383 -1.29 46.91 11.73
C SER A 383 -0.77 45.88 10.71
N LEU A 384 0.52 45.52 10.79
CA LEU A 384 1.10 44.49 9.94
C LEU A 384 0.51 43.10 10.20
N ASN A 385 0.34 42.68 11.46
CA ASN A 385 -0.27 41.41 11.81
C ASN A 385 -1.75 41.35 11.45
N THR A 386 -2.48 42.46 11.57
CA THR A 386 -3.90 42.50 11.15
C THR A 386 -3.98 42.45 9.63
N MET A 387 -3.06 43.09 8.87
CA MET A 387 -2.99 42.92 7.42
C MET A 387 -2.65 41.48 7.01
N ILE A 388 -1.67 40.85 7.66
CA ILE A 388 -1.26 39.47 7.37
C ILE A 388 -2.37 38.49 7.77
N SER A 389 -3.05 38.70 8.90
CA SER A 389 -4.19 37.89 9.36
C SER A 389 -5.42 38.08 8.47
N VAL A 390 -5.69 39.28 7.97
CA VAL A 390 -6.75 39.53 6.97
C VAL A 390 -6.41 38.84 5.65
N ILE A 391 -5.15 38.87 5.20
CA ILE A 391 -4.73 38.16 3.99
C ILE A 391 -4.77 36.64 4.20
N ALA A 392 -4.35 36.12 5.36
CA ALA A 392 -4.41 34.71 5.69
C ALA A 392 -5.84 34.20 5.85
N THR A 393 -6.74 34.98 6.45
CA THR A 393 -8.17 34.64 6.56
C THR A 393 -8.87 34.75 5.21
N VAL A 394 -8.49 35.70 4.35
CA VAL A 394 -8.94 35.75 2.95
C VAL A 394 -8.42 34.56 2.15
N ILE A 395 -7.17 34.14 2.35
CA ILE A 395 -6.61 32.90 1.76
C ILE A 395 -7.38 31.67 2.28
N ILE A 396 -7.64 31.56 3.59
CA ILE A 396 -8.44 30.46 4.18
C ILE A 396 -9.90 30.50 3.70
N LEU A 397 -10.49 31.67 3.46
CA LEU A 397 -11.83 31.82 2.87
C LEU A 397 -11.86 31.47 1.38
N ILE A 398 -10.79 31.77 0.63
CA ILE A 398 -10.60 31.37 -0.78
C ILE A 398 -10.37 29.85 -0.88
N TYR A 399 -9.67 29.23 0.09
CA TYR A 399 -9.53 27.77 0.18
C TYR A 399 -10.79 27.08 0.73
N GLY A 400 -11.58 27.73 1.58
CA GLY A 400 -12.64 27.10 2.38
C GLY A 400 -14.08 27.29 1.90
N SER A 401 -14.41 28.34 1.13
CA SER A 401 -15.81 28.79 1.01
C SER A 401 -16.27 29.19 -0.41
N TYR A 402 -15.99 28.35 -1.40
CA TYR A 402 -16.81 28.33 -2.64
C TYR A 402 -17.03 26.92 -3.19
N PHE A 403 -16.08 26.01 -3.01
CA PHE A 403 -16.24 24.61 -3.42
C PHE A 403 -17.12 23.79 -2.46
N ALA A 404 -17.22 24.13 -1.17
CA ALA A 404 -17.95 23.29 -0.21
C ALA A 404 -19.47 23.28 -0.43
N ILE A 405 -20.13 24.40 -0.76
CA ILE A 405 -21.60 24.46 -0.91
C ILE A 405 -22.05 24.00 -2.31
N ILE A 406 -21.26 24.29 -3.35
CA ILE A 406 -21.53 23.83 -4.72
C ILE A 406 -21.13 22.36 -4.91
N ALA A 407 -20.20 21.81 -4.11
CA ALA A 407 -19.89 20.37 -4.07
C ALA A 407 -20.81 19.58 -3.13
N LEU A 408 -21.37 20.17 -2.05
CA LEU A 408 -22.31 19.47 -1.17
C LEU A 408 -23.68 19.25 -1.82
N LEU A 409 -24.12 20.11 -2.73
CA LEU A 409 -25.44 19.98 -3.35
C LEU A 409 -25.52 18.77 -4.31
N PRO A 410 -24.50 18.49 -5.15
CA PRO A 410 -24.35 17.20 -5.82
C PRO A 410 -24.12 16.07 -4.83
N LEU A 411 -23.31 16.24 -3.78
CA LEU A 411 -22.99 15.15 -2.84
C LEU A 411 -24.17 14.74 -1.96
N ALA A 412 -25.07 15.66 -1.61
CA ALA A 412 -26.29 15.42 -0.82
C ALA A 412 -27.40 14.80 -1.67
N VAL A 413 -27.53 15.21 -2.94
CA VAL A 413 -28.40 14.55 -3.92
C VAL A 413 -27.84 13.18 -4.29
N LEU A 414 -26.51 13.05 -4.40
CA LEU A 414 -25.83 11.77 -4.57
C LEU A 414 -26.04 10.91 -3.32
N PHE A 415 -25.94 11.43 -2.09
CA PHE A 415 -26.10 10.67 -0.84
C PHE A 415 -27.46 10.00 -0.67
N ILE A 416 -28.52 10.54 -1.28
CA ILE A 416 -29.84 9.90 -1.34
C ILE A 416 -29.84 8.69 -2.31
N PHE A 417 -28.88 8.64 -3.24
CA PHE A 417 -28.67 7.56 -4.24
C PHE A 417 -27.30 6.85 -4.09
N ILE A 418 -26.53 7.08 -3.01
CA ILE A 418 -25.17 6.53 -2.89
C ILE A 418 -25.27 5.04 -2.60
N GLN A 419 -24.83 4.28 -3.59
CA GLN A 419 -24.34 2.93 -3.41
C GLN A 419 -23.10 2.99 -2.50
N ILE A 420 -23.24 2.51 -1.26
CA ILE A 420 -22.14 2.47 -0.29
C ILE A 420 -21.14 1.40 -0.75
N GLY A 421 -19.99 1.84 -1.25
CA GLY A 421 -18.85 0.97 -1.58
C GLY A 421 -17.95 0.76 -0.37
N ILE A 422 -17.84 -0.48 0.11
CA ILE A 422 -16.99 -0.82 1.26
C ILE A 422 -15.59 -1.18 0.74
N ILE A 423 -14.60 -0.32 0.99
CA ILE A 423 -13.20 -0.51 0.57
C ILE A 423 -12.31 -0.77 1.79
N GLY A 424 -11.26 -1.56 1.59
CA GLY A 424 -10.23 -1.82 2.58
C GLY A 424 -9.13 -2.68 1.97
N ARG A 425 -8.02 -2.91 2.68
CA ARG A 425 -6.96 -3.82 2.20
C ARG A 425 -7.49 -5.24 2.04
N THR A 426 -6.90 -6.05 1.15
CA THR A 426 -7.15 -7.50 1.15
C THR A 426 -7.00 -8.05 2.57
N SER A 427 -7.96 -8.86 3.02
CA SER A 427 -8.11 -9.35 4.41
C SER A 427 -8.57 -8.33 5.47
N SER A 428 -9.11 -7.16 5.09
CA SER A 428 -9.71 -6.20 6.04
C SER A 428 -11.13 -6.57 6.50
N GLY A 429 -11.61 -7.78 6.20
CA GLY A 429 -12.96 -8.23 6.59
C GLY A 429 -14.12 -7.73 5.73
N LYS A 430 -13.91 -7.19 4.51
CA LYS A 430 -15.01 -6.74 3.61
C LYS A 430 -15.99 -7.86 3.27
N SER A 431 -15.48 -8.97 2.74
CA SER A 431 -16.30 -10.13 2.42
C SER A 431 -16.91 -10.72 3.69
N SER A 432 -16.15 -10.70 4.81
CA SER A 432 -16.65 -11.11 6.13
C SER A 432 -17.83 -10.25 6.58
N LEU A 433 -17.81 -8.93 6.34
CA LEU A 433 -18.90 -8.01 6.68
C LEU A 433 -20.17 -8.28 5.86
N CYS A 434 -20.05 -8.56 4.55
CA CYS A 434 -21.19 -8.99 3.73
C CYS A 434 -21.81 -10.30 4.26
N ILE A 435 -20.98 -11.24 4.71
CA ILE A 435 -21.38 -12.54 5.26
C ILE A 435 -22.00 -12.38 6.67
N THR A 436 -21.54 -11.43 7.48
CA THR A 436 -22.12 -11.08 8.78
C THR A 436 -23.51 -10.43 8.64
N LEU A 437 -23.74 -9.60 7.61
CA LEU A 437 -25.07 -9.03 7.32
C LEU A 437 -26.12 -10.11 7.02
N LEU A 438 -25.71 -11.20 6.36
CA LEU A 438 -26.57 -12.38 6.10
C LEU A 438 -26.65 -13.35 7.29
N ARG A 439 -26.04 -12.99 8.44
CA ARG A 439 -25.90 -13.82 9.64
C ARG A 439 -25.38 -15.23 9.31
N ILE A 440 -24.40 -15.34 8.40
CA ILE A 440 -23.67 -16.60 8.14
C ILE A 440 -22.53 -16.77 9.14
N ILE A 441 -21.91 -15.65 9.55
CA ILE A 441 -21.00 -15.58 10.70
C ILE A 441 -21.71 -14.76 11.77
N GLU A 442 -21.92 -15.34 12.96
CA GLU A 442 -22.55 -14.63 14.07
C GLU A 442 -21.61 -13.58 14.67
N ARG A 443 -22.19 -12.46 15.10
CA ARG A 443 -21.45 -11.36 15.72
C ARG A 443 -20.99 -11.75 17.11
N THR A 444 -19.73 -11.45 17.44
CA THR A 444 -19.18 -11.67 18.79
C THR A 444 -19.59 -10.56 19.77
N GLN A 445 -19.69 -9.30 19.31
CA GLN A 445 -20.06 -8.12 20.11
C GLN A 445 -20.79 -7.07 19.23
N GLY A 446 -21.53 -6.13 19.83
CA GLY A 446 -22.24 -5.04 19.12
C GLY A 446 -23.73 -5.30 18.80
N LYS A 447 -24.37 -4.50 17.94
CA LYS A 447 -25.73 -4.72 17.40
C LYS A 447 -25.77 -4.30 15.92
N ILE A 448 -26.55 -4.99 15.10
CA ILE A 448 -26.77 -4.63 13.68
C ILE A 448 -28.26 -4.32 13.54
N ILE A 449 -28.58 -3.08 13.19
CA ILE A 449 -29.96 -2.58 13.14
C ILE A 449 -30.29 -2.27 11.67
N ILE A 450 -31.38 -2.85 11.17
CA ILE A 450 -31.96 -2.55 9.85
C ILE A 450 -33.36 -1.98 10.11
N ASP A 451 -33.65 -0.78 9.60
CA ASP A 451 -34.95 -0.09 9.77
C ASP A 451 -35.41 0.00 11.24
N ASN A 452 -34.49 0.34 12.15
CA ASN A 452 -34.70 0.44 13.60
C ASN A 452 -35.04 -0.88 14.34
N ILE A 453 -34.87 -2.04 13.68
CA ILE A 453 -35.05 -3.37 14.27
C ILE A 453 -33.70 -4.09 14.32
N ASP A 454 -33.36 -4.73 15.46
CA ASP A 454 -32.15 -5.56 15.55
C ASP A 454 -32.37 -6.85 14.73
N ILE A 455 -31.42 -7.16 13.86
CA ILE A 455 -31.52 -8.34 12.98
C ILE A 455 -31.54 -9.66 13.75
N THR A 456 -31.16 -9.67 15.04
CA THR A 456 -31.26 -10.86 15.91
C THR A 456 -32.70 -11.24 16.21
N ASP A 457 -33.60 -10.26 16.21
CA ASP A 457 -35.00 -10.43 16.60
C ASP A 457 -35.85 -10.96 15.42
N ILE A 458 -35.28 -10.96 14.21
CA ILE A 458 -35.90 -11.45 12.98
C ILE A 458 -35.36 -12.84 12.64
N GLY A 459 -36.24 -13.71 12.11
CA GLY A 459 -35.87 -15.03 11.62
C GLY A 459 -34.86 -14.98 10.47
N LEU A 460 -33.90 -15.90 10.45
CA LEU A 460 -32.83 -15.98 9.43
C LEU A 460 -33.37 -16.07 7.99
N HIS A 461 -34.48 -16.78 7.80
CA HIS A 461 -35.11 -16.94 6.49
C HIS A 461 -35.69 -15.61 5.98
N ASP A 462 -36.33 -14.84 6.86
CA ASP A 462 -36.98 -13.58 6.49
C ASP A 462 -35.94 -12.52 6.11
N VAL A 463 -34.84 -12.42 6.89
CA VAL A 463 -33.70 -11.55 6.57
C VAL A 463 -33.09 -11.90 5.21
N ARG A 464 -32.83 -13.18 4.95
CA ARG A 464 -32.18 -13.62 3.70
C ARG A 464 -33.08 -13.53 2.48
N SER A 465 -34.41 -13.62 2.66
CA SER A 465 -35.37 -13.47 1.56
C SER A 465 -35.47 -12.03 1.04
N LYS A 466 -35.06 -11.04 1.85
CA LYS A 466 -35.15 -9.61 1.53
C LYS A 466 -33.82 -8.98 1.11
N ILE A 467 -32.71 -9.70 1.25
CA ILE A 467 -31.36 -9.22 0.90
C ILE A 467 -30.78 -10.10 -0.21
N THR A 468 -30.38 -9.50 -1.32
CA THR A 468 -29.74 -10.20 -2.46
C THR A 468 -28.23 -9.89 -2.49
N ILE A 469 -27.41 -10.90 -2.80
CA ILE A 469 -25.95 -10.77 -2.93
C ILE A 469 -25.47 -11.36 -4.26
N ILE A 470 -24.48 -10.70 -4.89
CA ILE A 470 -23.71 -11.26 -6.00
C ILE A 470 -22.34 -11.66 -5.42
N PRO A 471 -22.01 -12.97 -5.36
CA PRO A 471 -20.75 -13.42 -4.79
C PRO A 471 -19.56 -13.01 -5.67
N GLN A 472 -18.37 -12.93 -5.05
CA GLN A 472 -17.12 -12.57 -5.74
C GLN A 472 -16.73 -13.61 -6.81
N ASP A 473 -16.95 -14.89 -6.52
CA ASP A 473 -16.83 -15.99 -7.49
C ASP A 473 -18.26 -16.40 -7.89
N ALA A 474 -18.61 -16.19 -9.16
CA ALA A 474 -19.92 -16.59 -9.67
C ALA A 474 -19.99 -18.11 -9.80
N VAL A 475 -20.94 -18.73 -9.08
CA VAL A 475 -21.20 -20.17 -9.17
C VAL A 475 -22.52 -20.38 -9.90
N ILE A 476 -22.47 -21.20 -10.96
CA ILE A 476 -23.64 -21.63 -11.72
C ILE A 476 -23.86 -23.12 -11.43
N PHE A 477 -25.06 -23.47 -11.01
CA PHE A 477 -25.44 -24.86 -10.76
C PHE A 477 -25.78 -25.57 -12.07
N ALA A 478 -25.38 -26.84 -12.17
CA ALA A 478 -25.79 -27.68 -13.29
C ALA A 478 -27.32 -27.85 -13.30
N GLY A 479 -27.95 -27.54 -14.42
CA GLY A 479 -29.40 -27.49 -14.53
C GLY A 479 -29.85 -26.53 -15.61
N THR A 480 -31.14 -26.19 -15.64
CA THR A 480 -31.63 -25.21 -16.62
C THR A 480 -31.21 -23.80 -16.24
N LEU A 481 -31.10 -22.91 -17.23
CA LEU A 481 -30.91 -21.48 -16.97
C LEU A 481 -32.02 -20.94 -16.06
N ARG A 482 -33.27 -21.35 -16.30
CA ARG A 482 -34.43 -21.01 -15.46
C ARG A 482 -34.23 -21.40 -14.00
N PHE A 483 -33.71 -22.60 -13.73
CA PHE A 483 -33.44 -23.08 -12.37
C PHE A 483 -32.47 -22.15 -11.62
N ASN A 484 -31.49 -21.58 -12.31
CA ASN A 484 -30.52 -20.67 -11.72
C ASN A 484 -31.05 -19.23 -11.53
N MET A 485 -32.12 -18.82 -12.24
CA MET A 485 -32.64 -17.45 -12.20
C MET A 485 -33.88 -17.24 -11.32
N GLY A 486 -34.70 -18.28 -11.08
CA GLY A 486 -35.84 -18.21 -10.16
C GLY A 486 -37.22 -18.39 -10.80
N LYS A 487 -38.28 -17.97 -10.10
CA LYS A 487 -39.67 -18.43 -10.33
C LYS A 487 -40.55 -17.59 -11.29
N LEU A 488 -40.21 -16.34 -11.61
CA LEU A 488 -41.09 -15.42 -12.36
C LEU A 488 -40.76 -15.36 -13.86
N ASP A 489 -41.60 -15.94 -14.73
CA ASP A 489 -41.29 -16.10 -16.16
C ASP A 489 -41.39 -14.82 -17.00
N GLU A 490 -42.30 -13.91 -16.67
CA GLU A 490 -42.62 -12.76 -17.54
C GLU A 490 -41.53 -11.67 -17.54
N GLU A 491 -40.68 -11.62 -16.52
CA GLU A 491 -39.62 -10.60 -16.39
C GLU A 491 -38.20 -11.11 -16.71
N ILE A 492 -37.99 -12.43 -16.75
CA ILE A 492 -36.64 -13.01 -16.94
C ILE A 492 -36.03 -12.58 -18.26
N TRP A 493 -36.80 -12.50 -19.35
CA TRP A 493 -36.29 -12.08 -20.64
C TRP A 493 -35.87 -10.60 -20.67
N ASN A 494 -36.52 -9.75 -19.87
CA ASN A 494 -36.14 -8.35 -19.73
C ASN A 494 -34.86 -8.23 -18.90
N VAL A 495 -34.75 -8.99 -17.80
CA VAL A 495 -33.53 -9.03 -16.97
C VAL A 495 -32.33 -9.56 -17.76
N LEU A 496 -32.52 -10.61 -18.58
CA LEU A 496 -31.47 -11.15 -19.46
C LEU A 496 -31.06 -10.15 -20.56
N GLU A 497 -31.97 -9.30 -21.01
CA GLU A 497 -31.67 -8.22 -21.95
C GLU A 497 -30.81 -7.14 -21.29
N LEU A 498 -31.21 -6.69 -20.10
CA LEU A 498 -30.50 -5.70 -19.30
C LEU A 498 -29.12 -6.20 -18.84
N ALA A 499 -28.99 -7.50 -18.56
CA ALA A 499 -27.72 -8.16 -18.26
C ALA A 499 -26.88 -8.48 -19.52
N HIS A 500 -27.33 -8.06 -20.71
CA HIS A 500 -26.65 -8.30 -22.00
C HIS A 500 -26.44 -9.77 -22.40
N LEU A 501 -27.26 -10.69 -21.87
CA LEU A 501 -27.19 -12.12 -22.16
C LEU A 501 -28.21 -12.58 -23.23
N LYS A 502 -29.15 -11.72 -23.63
CA LYS A 502 -30.24 -12.08 -24.58
C LYS A 502 -29.80 -12.36 -26.02
N ARG A 503 -28.75 -11.69 -26.52
CA ARG A 503 -28.34 -11.78 -27.96
C ARG A 503 -27.28 -12.83 -28.28
N ARG A 504 -26.58 -13.39 -27.29
CA ARG A 504 -25.35 -14.16 -27.54
C ARG A 504 -25.39 -15.65 -27.22
N THR A 505 -26.31 -16.13 -26.38
CA THR A 505 -26.21 -17.51 -25.84
C THR A 505 -27.46 -18.37 -25.97
N PHE A 506 -28.65 -17.80 -26.25
CA PHE A 506 -29.92 -18.56 -26.17
C PHE A 506 -30.71 -18.66 -27.48
N THR A 507 -30.12 -18.26 -28.60
CA THR A 507 -30.65 -18.49 -29.95
C THR A 507 -30.59 -19.96 -30.40
N VAL A 508 -30.11 -20.87 -29.54
CA VAL A 508 -30.02 -22.31 -29.80
C VAL A 508 -31.17 -23.02 -29.09
N GLU A 509 -32.20 -23.36 -29.86
CA GLU A 509 -33.33 -24.31 -29.70
C GLU A 509 -34.09 -24.46 -28.36
N ASN A 510 -33.52 -24.19 -27.17
CA ASN A 510 -34.14 -24.46 -25.86
C ASN A 510 -34.32 -23.24 -24.93
N GLY A 511 -33.89 -22.04 -25.31
CA GLY A 511 -34.17 -20.79 -24.55
C GLY A 511 -33.84 -20.88 -23.05
N LEU A 512 -34.83 -20.62 -22.18
CA LEU A 512 -34.70 -20.71 -20.71
C LEU A 512 -34.46 -22.13 -20.18
N HIS A 513 -34.73 -23.15 -21.00
CA HIS A 513 -34.47 -24.56 -20.71
C HIS A 513 -33.09 -25.02 -21.18
N TYR A 514 -32.22 -24.10 -21.62
CA TYR A 514 -30.83 -24.43 -21.92
C TYR A 514 -30.13 -25.05 -20.72
N GLN A 515 -29.43 -26.16 -20.96
CA GLN A 515 -28.84 -26.97 -19.91
C GLN A 515 -27.38 -26.56 -19.66
N LEU A 516 -27.14 -26.01 -18.48
CA LEU A 516 -25.85 -25.54 -17.99
C LEU A 516 -25.09 -26.71 -17.35
N THR A 517 -23.80 -26.83 -17.67
CA THR A 517 -22.86 -27.70 -16.97
C THR A 517 -22.33 -27.03 -15.69
N GLU A 518 -21.77 -27.84 -14.79
CA GLU A 518 -21.16 -27.35 -13.55
C GLU A 518 -20.12 -26.27 -13.83
N GLY A 519 -20.23 -25.13 -13.14
CA GLY A 519 -19.30 -24.00 -13.32
C GLY A 519 -19.51 -23.18 -14.59
N GLY A 520 -20.51 -23.50 -15.42
CA GLY A 520 -20.86 -22.71 -16.60
C GLY A 520 -19.88 -22.83 -17.76
N GLU A 521 -19.14 -23.94 -17.87
CA GLU A 521 -18.15 -24.16 -18.96
C GLU A 521 -18.76 -24.01 -20.37
N ASN A 522 -20.04 -24.31 -20.51
CA ASN A 522 -20.80 -24.25 -21.76
C ASN A 522 -21.26 -22.84 -22.17
N LEU A 523 -20.96 -21.81 -21.36
CA LEU A 523 -21.32 -20.41 -21.62
C LEU A 523 -20.15 -19.61 -22.23
N ARG A 524 -19.06 -20.28 -22.61
CA ARG A 524 -17.88 -19.66 -23.22
C ARG A 524 -18.04 -19.27 -24.68
#